data_AF-A0A553REP2-F1
#
_entry.id   AF-A0A553REP2-F1
#
_cell.length_a   1.000
_cell.length_b   1.000
_cell.length_c   1.000
_cell.angle_alpha   90.00
_cell.angle_beta   90.00
_cell.angle_gamma   90.00
#
_symmetry.space_group_name_H-M   'P 1'
#
loop_
_entity.id
_entity.type
_entity.pdbx_description
1 polymer ?
#
loop_
_entity_poly.entity_id
_entity_poly.type
_entity_poly.pdbx_seq_one_letter_code
_entity_poly.pdbx_strand_id
1 'polypeptide(L)'
;MPEERQMSFSLLLDIVEGKVKRSGVFYIQKQCSNLMEELPELTGDVQTHIPWMSEALVHKDHYENLYCVISGEKEFILLPPSDRPFIPYELYQPATYRETEEGTFEIVDEENSPKVPWIPLDPLKPDYDRYPSYRSAKALRCSVKAGEMLYLPSLWFHHVRQSHGCTAVNFWYDMEYDIKYSYFQLLESLTNAVGSL
;
A
#
# COMPACT_ATOMS: atom_id res chain seq x y z
N MET A 1 6.82 11.19 0.42
CA MET A 1 5.43 11.19 -0.06
C MET A 1 5.38 11.66 -1.51
N PRO A 2 4.42 11.15 -2.30
CA PRO A 2 4.16 11.66 -3.65
C PRO A 2 3.66 13.11 -3.63
N GLU A 3 3.79 13.82 -4.74
CA GLU A 3 3.11 15.10 -4.94
C GLU A 3 1.62 14.85 -5.23
N GLU A 4 0.72 15.58 -4.56
CA GLU A 4 -0.73 15.49 -4.81
C GLU A 4 -1.20 16.60 -5.76
N ARG A 5 -2.08 16.24 -6.69
CA ARG A 5 -2.63 17.17 -7.69
C ARG A 5 -4.08 16.90 -7.98
N GLN A 6 -4.84 17.97 -8.16
CA GLN A 6 -6.17 17.90 -8.75
C GLN A 6 -6.09 18.09 -10.26
N MET A 7 -6.72 17.19 -11.00
CA MET A 7 -6.83 17.26 -12.45
C MET A 7 -8.09 16.54 -12.92
N SER A 8 -8.51 16.76 -14.18
CA SER A 8 -9.62 16.00 -14.74
C SER A 8 -9.23 14.54 -14.96
N PHE A 9 -10.20 13.64 -14.75
CA PHE A 9 -10.00 12.22 -15.02
C PHE A 9 -9.64 11.95 -16.49
N SER A 10 -10.23 12.70 -17.43
CA SER A 10 -9.90 12.62 -18.85
C SER A 10 -8.43 12.91 -19.15
N LEU A 11 -7.87 13.95 -18.53
CA LEU A 11 -6.46 14.31 -18.73
C LEU A 11 -5.53 13.24 -18.16
N LEU A 12 -5.89 12.66 -17.00
CA LEU A 12 -5.15 11.52 -16.46
C LEU A 12 -5.17 10.34 -17.44
N LEU A 13 -6.33 9.98 -17.98
CA LEU A 13 -6.43 8.90 -18.97
C LEU A 13 -5.58 9.19 -20.20
N ASP A 14 -5.62 10.42 -20.72
CA ASP A 14 -4.80 10.79 -21.87
C ASP A 14 -3.29 10.69 -21.57
N ILE A 15 -2.86 10.94 -20.33
CA ILE A 15 -1.47 10.74 -19.91
C ILE A 15 -1.13 9.25 -19.82
N VAL A 16 -1.98 8.46 -19.15
CA VAL A 16 -1.77 7.02 -18.98
C VAL A 16 -1.74 6.32 -20.34
N GLU A 17 -2.65 6.63 -21.24
CA GLU A 17 -2.72 6.08 -22.60
C GLU A 17 -1.64 6.64 -23.55
N GLY A 18 -0.80 7.56 -23.07
CA GLY A 18 0.32 8.12 -23.83
C GLY A 18 -0.08 9.13 -24.91
N LYS A 19 -1.33 9.61 -24.93
CA LYS A 19 -1.80 10.69 -25.82
C LYS A 19 -1.20 12.04 -25.43
N VAL A 20 -0.99 12.26 -24.13
CA VAL A 20 -0.34 13.45 -23.59
C VAL A 20 0.91 13.05 -22.83
N LYS A 21 2.05 13.68 -23.15
CA LYS A 21 3.30 13.46 -22.42
C LYS A 21 3.38 14.40 -21.22
N ARG A 22 3.69 13.84 -20.05
CA ARG A 22 4.01 14.57 -18.82
C ARG A 22 5.19 13.90 -18.12
N SER A 23 5.96 14.71 -17.40
CA SER A 23 7.01 14.28 -16.49
C SER A 23 6.40 13.54 -15.30
N GLY A 24 7.05 12.46 -14.87
CA GLY A 24 6.64 11.68 -13.70
C GLY A 24 5.77 10.46 -14.01
N VAL A 25 5.33 9.78 -12.95
CA VAL A 25 4.46 8.60 -13.00
C VAL A 25 3.14 8.96 -12.33
N PHE A 26 2.05 8.83 -13.08
CA PHE A 26 0.72 9.19 -12.62
C PHE A 26 -0.06 7.95 -12.17
N TYR A 27 -0.78 8.08 -11.06
CA TYR A 27 -1.66 7.05 -10.53
C TYR A 27 -2.73 7.70 -9.65
N ILE A 28 -3.90 7.05 -9.53
CA ILE A 28 -4.90 7.37 -8.51
C ILE A 28 -4.77 6.33 -7.41
N GLN A 29 -4.34 6.75 -6.23
CA GLN A 29 -4.34 5.90 -5.05
C GLN A 29 -4.42 6.81 -3.82
N LYS A 30 -5.63 7.27 -3.54
CA LYS A 30 -5.94 7.96 -2.30
C LYS A 30 -6.75 6.99 -1.45
N GLN A 31 -6.18 6.57 -0.32
CA GLN A 31 -6.94 5.88 0.73
C GLN A 31 -7.90 6.90 1.37
N CYS A 32 -8.90 6.47 2.14
CA CYS A 32 -10.01 7.30 2.65
C CYS A 32 -11.19 7.47 1.67
N SER A 33 -11.79 6.37 1.22
CA SER A 33 -13.09 6.40 0.52
C SER A 33 -13.13 7.27 -0.75
N ASN A 34 -12.00 7.41 -1.45
CA ASN A 34 -11.88 8.23 -2.66
C ASN A 34 -12.93 7.90 -3.73
N LEU A 35 -13.33 6.63 -3.85
CA LEU A 35 -14.40 6.22 -4.77
C LEU A 35 -15.73 6.93 -4.48
N MET A 36 -16.10 7.06 -3.20
CA MET A 36 -17.38 7.67 -2.81
C MET A 36 -17.32 9.19 -2.85
N GLU A 37 -16.16 9.78 -2.58
CA GLU A 37 -15.99 11.23 -2.46
C GLU A 37 -15.57 11.91 -3.77
N GLU A 38 -14.69 11.28 -4.55
CA GLU A 38 -14.08 11.88 -5.75
C GLU A 38 -14.63 11.30 -7.06
N LEU A 39 -15.20 10.09 -7.02
CA LEU A 39 -15.76 9.40 -8.20
C LEU A 39 -17.17 8.83 -7.93
N PRO A 40 -18.11 9.61 -7.34
CA PRO A 40 -19.41 9.12 -6.91
C PRO A 40 -20.25 8.51 -8.06
N GLU A 41 -20.01 8.93 -9.30
CA GLU A 41 -20.70 8.41 -10.49
C GLU A 41 -20.45 6.92 -10.73
N LEU A 42 -19.30 6.39 -10.26
CA LEU A 42 -18.94 4.98 -10.40
C LEU A 42 -19.51 4.10 -9.28
N THR A 43 -20.09 4.69 -8.25
CA THR A 43 -20.59 3.94 -7.08
C THR A 43 -21.78 3.05 -7.41
N GLY A 44 -22.53 3.36 -8.47
CA GLY A 44 -23.62 2.52 -8.98
C GLY A 44 -23.14 1.22 -9.64
N ASP A 45 -21.87 1.16 -10.05
CA ASP A 45 -21.30 0.02 -10.79
C ASP A 45 -20.65 -1.02 -9.87
N VAL A 46 -20.51 -0.71 -8.58
CA VAL A 46 -19.91 -1.60 -7.58
C VAL A 46 -20.77 -1.69 -6.34
N GLN A 47 -20.60 -2.76 -5.57
CA GLN A 47 -21.18 -2.83 -4.24
C GLN A 47 -20.44 -1.84 -3.33
N THR A 48 -21.16 -1.13 -2.45
CA THR A 48 -20.56 -0.20 -1.48
C THR A 48 -19.92 -0.91 -0.29
N HIS A 49 -20.32 -2.16 -0.05
CA HIS A 49 -19.74 -3.07 0.93
C HIS A 49 -20.04 -4.52 0.52
N ILE A 50 -19.28 -5.47 1.07
CA ILE A 50 -19.48 -6.91 0.92
C ILE A 50 -20.30 -7.45 2.12
N PRO A 51 -21.58 -7.80 1.96
CA PRO A 51 -22.50 -8.06 3.09
C PRO A 51 -22.01 -9.14 4.06
N TRP A 52 -21.53 -10.28 3.54
CA TRP A 52 -21.05 -11.37 4.38
C TRP A 52 -19.81 -10.99 5.21
N MET A 53 -19.00 -10.05 4.73
CA MET A 53 -17.82 -9.57 5.46
C MET A 53 -18.23 -8.57 6.55
N SER A 54 -19.18 -7.68 6.23
CA SER A 54 -19.74 -6.75 7.21
C SER A 54 -20.41 -7.45 8.39
N GLU A 55 -21.03 -8.61 8.17
CA GLU A 55 -21.57 -9.45 9.24
C GLU A 55 -20.48 -10.11 10.09
N ALA A 56 -19.32 -10.41 9.49
CA ALA A 56 -18.23 -11.11 10.16
C ALA A 56 -17.29 -10.17 10.97
N LEU A 57 -17.10 -8.92 10.55
CA LEU A 57 -16.12 -8.00 11.12
C LEU A 57 -16.75 -6.80 11.84
N VAL A 58 -16.80 -6.93 13.16
CA VAL A 58 -17.42 -6.06 14.17
C VAL A 58 -16.87 -4.63 14.41
N HIS A 59 -15.60 -4.22 14.20
CA HIS A 59 -15.09 -3.02 14.93
C HIS A 59 -13.67 -2.58 14.56
N LYS A 60 -13.27 -1.41 15.12
CA LYS A 60 -12.39 -0.34 14.61
C LYS A 60 -10.87 -0.56 14.69
N ASP A 61 -10.14 -0.12 13.64
CA ASP A 61 -8.71 0.14 13.27
C ASP A 61 -7.63 -0.97 13.10
N HIS A 62 -6.67 -0.71 12.18
CA HIS A 62 -5.87 -1.62 11.33
C HIS A 62 -6.75 -2.51 10.45
N TYR A 63 -6.54 -2.58 9.13
CA TYR A 63 -7.59 -3.06 8.24
C TYR A 63 -7.43 -4.50 7.73
N GLU A 64 -8.56 -5.21 7.65
CA GLU A 64 -8.82 -6.36 6.79
C GLU A 64 -9.20 -5.86 5.39
N ASN A 65 -8.46 -6.30 4.37
CA ASN A 65 -8.55 -5.71 3.03
C ASN A 65 -9.06 -6.75 2.01
N LEU A 66 -10.21 -6.47 1.39
CA LEU A 66 -10.69 -7.22 0.22
C LEU A 66 -10.32 -6.46 -1.04
N TYR A 67 -9.37 -6.99 -1.80
CA TYR A 67 -8.77 -6.36 -2.97
C TYR A 67 -9.36 -6.94 -4.25
N CYS A 68 -10.23 -6.19 -4.94
CA CYS A 68 -10.93 -6.63 -6.14
C CYS A 68 -10.32 -6.01 -7.40
N VAL A 69 -9.83 -6.84 -8.32
CA VAL A 69 -9.29 -6.35 -9.60
C VAL A 69 -10.41 -6.33 -10.63
N ILE A 70 -10.68 -5.15 -11.19
CA ILE A 70 -11.73 -4.94 -12.20
C ILE A 70 -11.16 -5.10 -13.61
N SER A 71 -9.98 -4.55 -13.86
CA SER A 71 -9.28 -4.66 -15.14
C SER A 71 -7.76 -4.71 -14.93
N GLY A 72 -7.07 -5.46 -15.79
CA GLY A 72 -5.64 -5.72 -15.66
C GLY A 72 -5.31 -6.79 -14.64
N GLU A 73 -4.14 -6.68 -14.03
CA GLU A 73 -3.59 -7.65 -13.09
C GLU A 73 -2.74 -6.95 -12.03
N LYS A 74 -2.78 -7.46 -10.79
CA LYS A 74 -1.89 -7.06 -9.70
C LYS A 74 -1.05 -8.22 -9.23
N GLU A 75 0.24 -7.96 -9.01
CA GLU A 75 1.18 -8.91 -8.42
C GLU A 75 1.48 -8.48 -6.99
N PHE A 76 1.31 -9.40 -6.03
CA PHE A 76 1.61 -9.18 -4.63
C PHE A 76 2.80 -10.01 -4.18
N ILE A 77 3.68 -9.40 -3.41
CA ILE A 77 4.63 -10.08 -2.53
C ILE A 77 4.11 -9.88 -1.11
N LEU A 78 3.85 -10.97 -0.40
CA LEU A 78 3.22 -10.99 0.91
C LEU A 78 4.18 -11.62 1.93
N LEU A 79 4.33 -10.99 3.09
CA LEU A 79 5.05 -11.56 4.23
C LEU A 79 4.12 -11.57 5.44
N PRO A 80 4.06 -12.69 6.17
CA PRO A 80 3.20 -12.79 7.35
C PRO A 80 3.71 -11.87 8.48
N PRO A 81 2.85 -11.44 9.41
CA PRO A 81 3.25 -10.62 10.56
C PRO A 81 4.36 -11.26 11.41
N SER A 82 4.43 -12.60 11.43
CA SER A 82 5.47 -13.38 12.11
C SER A 82 6.88 -13.18 11.55
N ASP A 83 7.02 -12.68 10.32
CA ASP A 83 8.32 -12.41 9.71
C ASP A 83 8.90 -11.05 10.15
N ARG A 84 8.19 -10.29 10.98
CA ARG A 84 8.62 -8.98 11.54
C ARG A 84 10.08 -8.96 12.06
N PRO A 85 10.62 -10.00 12.72
CA PRO A 85 12.02 -10.02 13.16
C PRO A 85 13.05 -9.95 12.02
N PHE A 86 12.67 -10.34 10.81
CA PHE A 86 13.54 -10.40 9.64
C PHE A 86 13.34 -9.22 8.69
N ILE A 87 12.35 -8.36 8.97
CA ILE A 87 12.00 -7.20 8.15
C ILE A 87 12.61 -5.95 8.79
N PRO A 88 13.56 -5.27 8.11
CA PRO A 88 14.22 -4.11 8.68
C PRO A 88 13.28 -2.92 8.77
N TYR A 89 13.41 -2.14 9.84
CA TYR A 89 12.77 -0.84 10.02
C TYR A 89 13.82 0.19 10.38
N GLU A 90 13.76 1.35 9.74
CA GLU A 90 14.61 2.49 10.03
C GLU A 90 13.75 3.76 10.13
N LEU A 91 14.26 4.79 10.82
CA LEU A 91 13.57 6.06 11.00
C LEU A 91 14.04 7.08 9.96
N TYR A 92 13.11 7.57 9.14
CA TYR A 92 13.38 8.51 8.06
C TYR A 92 12.74 9.88 8.31
N GLN A 93 13.39 10.94 7.85
CA GLN A 93 12.76 12.26 7.78
C GLN A 93 11.70 12.20 6.66
N PRO A 94 10.42 12.49 6.94
CA PRO A 94 9.42 12.61 5.88
C PRO A 94 9.76 13.80 4.98
N ALA A 95 9.54 13.58 3.69
CA ALA A 95 9.73 14.58 2.64
C ALA A 95 8.71 14.33 1.53
N THR A 96 8.40 15.35 0.74
CA THR A 96 7.40 15.28 -0.33
C THR A 96 8.01 15.72 -1.66
N TYR A 97 7.67 15.03 -2.75
CA TYR A 97 8.06 15.46 -4.09
C TYR A 97 7.33 16.74 -4.48
N ARG A 98 8.02 17.61 -5.23
CA ARG A 98 7.43 18.79 -5.86
C ARG A 98 7.98 18.93 -7.27
N GLU A 99 7.10 19.01 -8.26
CA GLU A 99 7.49 19.38 -9.61
C GLU A 99 7.79 20.88 -9.69
N THR A 100 8.89 21.22 -10.35
CA THR A 100 9.28 22.59 -10.64
C THR A 100 8.58 23.09 -11.90
N GLU A 101 8.64 24.40 -12.15
CA GLU A 101 8.13 24.99 -13.40
C GLU A 101 8.80 24.43 -14.66
N GLU A 102 10.00 23.86 -14.53
CA GLU A 102 10.77 23.24 -15.60
C GLU A 102 10.38 21.78 -15.89
N GLY A 103 9.44 21.20 -15.13
CA GLY A 103 9.02 19.80 -15.26
C GLY A 103 10.00 18.79 -14.64
N THR A 104 10.90 19.25 -13.77
CA THR A 104 11.78 18.39 -12.95
C THR A 104 11.20 18.21 -11.55
N PHE A 105 11.66 17.20 -10.80
CA PHE A 105 11.19 16.96 -9.44
C PHE A 105 12.27 17.26 -8.41
N GLU A 106 11.90 17.92 -7.33
CA GLU A 106 12.71 18.12 -6.14
C GLU A 106 12.09 17.44 -4.91
N ILE A 107 12.91 17.20 -3.89
CA ILE A 107 12.49 16.63 -2.61
C ILE A 107 12.45 17.76 -1.59
N VAL A 108 11.30 17.97 -0.95
CA VAL A 108 11.08 18.99 0.07
C VAL A 108 10.91 18.30 1.42
N ASP A 109 11.88 18.47 2.30
CA ASP A 109 11.84 17.91 3.65
C ASP A 109 10.75 18.58 4.51
N GLU A 110 10.07 17.78 5.32
CA GLU A 110 9.14 18.30 6.32
C GLU A 110 9.89 18.52 7.64
N GLU A 111 10.69 19.58 7.72
CA GLU A 111 11.68 19.80 8.80
C GLU A 111 11.11 19.73 10.23
N ASN A 112 9.83 20.05 10.42
CA ASN A 112 9.16 20.06 11.72
C ASN A 112 8.33 18.80 12.02
N SER A 113 8.39 17.79 11.14
CA SER A 113 7.68 16.52 11.30
C SER A 113 8.56 15.49 12.03
N PRO A 114 7.99 14.67 12.93
CA PRO A 114 8.73 13.57 13.54
C PRO A 114 9.18 12.57 12.47
N LYS A 115 10.33 11.91 12.70
CA LYS A 115 10.77 10.83 11.82
C LYS A 115 9.74 9.69 11.81
N VAL A 116 9.56 9.10 10.64
CA VAL A 116 8.61 8.00 10.42
C VAL A 116 9.36 6.68 10.28
N PRO A 117 8.89 5.59 10.92
CA PRO A 117 9.42 4.26 10.69
C PRO A 117 9.04 3.77 9.30
N TRP A 118 10.02 3.28 8.53
CA TRP A 118 9.79 2.74 7.19
C TRP A 118 10.67 1.53 6.92
N ILE A 119 10.22 0.65 6.02
CA ILE A 119 11.00 -0.51 5.56
C ILE A 119 11.91 -0.03 4.42
N PRO A 120 13.24 -0.05 4.59
CA PRO A 120 14.19 0.45 3.59
C PRO A 120 14.52 -0.57 2.49
N LEU A 121 14.06 -1.81 2.65
CA LEU A 121 14.40 -2.93 1.78
C LEU A 121 13.45 -3.01 0.59
N ASP A 122 14.01 -3.14 -0.61
CA ASP A 122 13.26 -3.52 -1.82
C ASP A 122 13.09 -5.06 -1.85
N PRO A 123 11.85 -5.60 -1.75
CA PRO A 123 11.62 -7.04 -1.75
C PRO A 123 11.86 -7.70 -3.12
N LEU A 124 11.92 -6.93 -4.21
CA LEU A 124 12.27 -7.43 -5.55
C LEU A 124 13.78 -7.57 -5.73
N LYS A 125 14.55 -6.70 -5.08
CA LYS A 125 16.01 -6.69 -5.13
C LYS A 125 16.60 -6.43 -3.73
N PRO A 126 16.43 -7.39 -2.80
CA PRO A 126 16.88 -7.22 -1.42
C PRO A 126 18.40 -7.12 -1.34
N ASP A 127 18.87 -6.07 -0.65
CA ASP A 127 20.27 -5.91 -0.27
C ASP A 127 20.55 -6.79 0.96
N TYR A 128 20.99 -8.02 0.70
CA TYR A 128 21.31 -8.98 1.75
C TYR A 128 22.66 -8.73 2.44
N ASP A 129 23.50 -7.86 1.90
CA ASP A 129 24.75 -7.48 2.58
C ASP A 129 24.43 -6.49 3.70
N ARG A 130 23.50 -5.56 3.45
CA ARG A 130 22.99 -4.64 4.46
C ARG A 130 21.94 -5.26 5.39
N TYR A 131 21.08 -6.15 4.88
CA TYR A 131 19.98 -6.77 5.62
C TYR A 131 20.00 -8.31 5.52
N PRO A 132 21.03 -8.98 6.06
CA PRO A 132 21.20 -10.43 5.91
C PRO A 132 20.05 -11.26 6.50
N SER A 133 19.43 -10.79 7.58
CA SER A 133 18.34 -11.48 8.30
C SER A 133 17.09 -11.66 7.43
N TYR A 134 16.88 -10.80 6.43
CA TYR A 134 15.76 -10.90 5.49
C TYR A 134 15.78 -12.21 4.67
N ARG A 135 16.92 -12.90 4.57
CA ARG A 135 17.00 -14.25 3.97
C ARG A 135 16.12 -15.29 4.67
N SER A 136 15.82 -15.07 5.95
CA SER A 136 14.99 -15.95 6.76
C SER A 136 13.48 -15.71 6.55
N ALA A 137 13.11 -14.57 5.97
CA ALA A 137 11.73 -14.22 5.67
C ALA A 137 11.21 -15.05 4.47
N LYS A 138 9.94 -15.45 4.51
CA LYS A 138 9.33 -16.33 3.51
C LYS A 138 8.21 -15.60 2.78
N ALA A 139 8.60 -14.92 1.71
CA ALA A 139 7.66 -14.24 0.83
C ALA A 139 6.72 -15.21 0.12
N LEU A 140 5.42 -14.98 0.23
CA LEU A 140 4.40 -15.55 -0.64
C LEU A 140 4.19 -14.62 -1.84
N ARG A 141 3.94 -15.20 -3.02
CA ARG A 141 3.67 -14.43 -4.24
C ARG A 141 2.36 -14.87 -4.84
N CYS A 142 1.50 -13.91 -5.17
CA CYS A 142 0.26 -14.18 -5.89
C CYS A 142 0.00 -13.10 -6.94
N SER A 143 -0.77 -13.50 -7.95
CA SER A 143 -1.32 -12.62 -8.96
C SER A 143 -2.84 -12.60 -8.79
N VAL A 144 -3.44 -11.42 -8.92
CA VAL A 144 -4.88 -11.19 -8.85
C VAL A 144 -5.28 -10.55 -10.17
N LYS A 145 -6.12 -11.23 -10.93
CA LYS A 145 -6.55 -10.86 -12.28
C LYS A 145 -7.94 -10.24 -12.27
N ALA A 146 -8.32 -9.63 -13.39
CA ALA A 146 -9.67 -9.10 -13.59
C ALA A 146 -10.75 -10.13 -13.23
N GLY A 147 -11.68 -9.72 -12.35
CA GLY A 147 -12.75 -10.55 -11.81
C GLY A 147 -12.39 -11.32 -10.54
N GLU A 148 -11.12 -11.30 -10.11
CA GLU A 148 -10.67 -11.97 -8.89
C GLU A 148 -10.63 -11.01 -7.69
N MET A 149 -10.73 -11.60 -6.50
CA MET A 149 -10.62 -10.91 -5.21
C MET A 149 -9.54 -11.58 -4.37
N LEU A 150 -8.63 -10.77 -3.82
CA LEU A 150 -7.69 -11.20 -2.80
C LEU A 150 -8.16 -10.71 -1.43
N TYR A 151 -8.35 -11.63 -0.49
CA TYR A 151 -8.38 -11.26 0.92
C TYR A 151 -6.93 -11.10 1.42
N LEU A 152 -6.57 -9.88 1.77
CA LEU A 152 -5.29 -9.50 2.36
C LEU A 152 -5.53 -9.25 3.86
N PRO A 153 -5.13 -10.18 4.74
CA PRO A 153 -5.43 -10.07 6.16
C PRO A 153 -4.69 -8.91 6.82
N SER A 154 -5.23 -8.42 7.93
CA SER A 154 -4.62 -7.38 8.73
C SER A 154 -3.17 -7.69 9.15
N LEU A 155 -2.36 -6.64 9.28
CA LEU A 155 -0.93 -6.68 9.67
C LEU A 155 0.03 -7.34 8.65
N TRP A 156 -0.46 -7.91 7.56
CA TRP A 156 0.40 -8.51 6.54
C TRP A 156 1.21 -7.44 5.78
N PHE A 157 2.53 -7.63 5.74
CA PHE A 157 3.38 -6.80 4.90
C PHE A 157 3.15 -7.18 3.45
N HIS A 158 3.00 -6.19 2.59
CA HIS A 158 2.71 -6.41 1.19
C HIS A 158 3.41 -5.39 0.31
N HIS A 159 3.93 -5.88 -0.81
CA HIS A 159 4.44 -5.06 -1.91
C HIS A 159 3.62 -5.37 -3.16
N VAL A 160 3.17 -4.34 -3.86
CA VAL A 160 2.21 -4.46 -4.96
C VAL A 160 2.81 -3.91 -6.25
N ARG A 161 2.69 -4.67 -7.33
CA ARG A 161 2.88 -4.19 -8.71
C ARG A 161 1.57 -4.36 -9.47
N GLN A 162 1.45 -3.64 -10.58
CA GLN A 162 0.26 -3.69 -11.40
C GLN A 162 0.59 -3.57 -12.87
N SER A 163 -0.26 -4.17 -13.71
CA SER A 163 -0.23 -3.95 -15.16
C SER A 163 -0.54 -2.48 -15.49
N HIS A 164 -0.10 -2.03 -16.66
CA HIS A 164 -0.45 -0.71 -17.16
C HIS A 164 -1.97 -0.54 -17.27
N GLY A 165 -2.49 0.60 -16.81
CA GLY A 165 -3.94 0.89 -16.82
C GLY A 165 -4.79 -0.04 -15.93
N CYS A 166 -4.18 -0.70 -14.94
CA CYS A 166 -4.92 -1.57 -14.01
C CYS A 166 -5.93 -0.77 -13.18
N THR A 167 -7.16 -1.29 -13.09
CA THR A 167 -8.25 -0.72 -12.27
C THR A 167 -8.65 -1.73 -11.21
N ALA A 168 -8.67 -1.30 -9.96
CA ALA A 168 -9.06 -2.12 -8.83
C ALA A 168 -9.82 -1.30 -7.80
N VAL A 169 -10.68 -1.97 -7.03
CA VAL A 169 -11.41 -1.42 -5.89
C VAL A 169 -11.09 -2.27 -4.68
N ASN A 170 -10.82 -1.65 -3.55
CA ASN A 170 -10.55 -2.35 -2.31
C ASN A 170 -11.47 -1.89 -1.18
N PHE A 171 -11.94 -2.87 -0.41
CA PHE A 171 -12.80 -2.66 0.75
C PHE A 171 -11.96 -2.82 2.01
N TRP A 172 -11.95 -1.78 2.84
CA TRP A 172 -11.20 -1.74 4.07
C TRP A 172 -12.19 -1.92 5.22
N TYR A 173 -12.07 -3.05 5.90
CA TYR A 173 -12.79 -3.34 7.12
C TYR A 173 -11.81 -3.21 8.27
N ASP A 174 -12.25 -2.65 9.37
CA ASP A 174 -11.42 -2.62 10.55
C ASP A 174 -11.16 -4.04 11.10
N MET A 175 -9.95 -4.28 11.62
CA MET A 175 -9.57 -5.55 12.23
C MET A 175 -10.06 -5.60 13.67
N GLU A 176 -10.22 -6.83 14.14
CA GLU A 176 -10.41 -7.08 15.55
C GLU A 176 -9.08 -6.99 16.31
N TYR A 177 -9.00 -6.06 17.27
CA TYR A 177 -7.87 -5.88 18.19
C TYR A 177 -7.84 -6.97 19.28
N ASP A 178 -7.69 -8.22 18.87
CA ASP A 178 -7.62 -9.36 19.79
C ASP A 178 -6.19 -9.69 20.23
N ILE A 179 -6.02 -10.91 20.74
CA ILE A 179 -4.75 -11.44 21.19
C ILE A 179 -3.68 -11.44 20.09
N LYS A 180 -4.05 -11.55 18.81
CA LYS A 180 -3.10 -11.54 17.68
C LYS A 180 -2.40 -10.20 17.60
N TYR A 181 -3.14 -9.10 17.75
CA TYR A 181 -2.57 -7.76 17.76
C TYR A 181 -1.64 -7.56 18.96
N SER A 182 -2.05 -8.03 20.14
CA SER A 182 -1.22 -7.94 21.35
C SER A 182 0.11 -8.70 21.21
N TYR A 183 0.08 -9.90 20.61
CA TYR A 183 1.29 -10.65 20.29
C TYR A 183 2.16 -9.98 19.23
N PHE A 184 1.56 -9.37 18.22
CA PHE A 184 2.30 -8.63 17.21
C PHE A 184 3.05 -7.43 17.83
N GLN A 185 2.38 -6.65 18.68
CA GLN A 185 3.00 -5.53 19.39
C GLN A 185 4.16 -5.96 20.30
N LEU A 186 4.00 -7.11 20.98
CA LEU A 186 5.08 -7.72 21.76
C LEU A 186 6.25 -8.12 20.86
N LEU A 187 5.98 -8.81 19.74
CA LEU A 187 7.00 -9.25 18.78
C LEU A 187 7.80 -8.06 18.22
N GLU A 188 7.10 -6.99 17.84
CA GLU A 188 7.71 -5.77 17.35
C GLU A 188 8.60 -5.12 18.42
N SER A 189 8.07 -4.95 19.64
CA SER A 189 8.81 -4.34 20.75
C SER A 189 10.08 -5.12 21.09
N LEU A 190 10.00 -6.46 21.13
CA LEU A 190 11.15 -7.33 21.38
C LEU A 190 12.17 -7.26 20.24
N THR A 191 11.71 -7.23 18.98
CA THR A 191 12.60 -7.08 17.82
C THR A 191 13.40 -5.78 17.90
N ASN A 192 12.74 -4.68 18.27
CA ASN A 192 13.40 -3.39 18.40
C ASN A 192 14.36 -3.35 19.61
N ALA A 193 14.03 -4.03 20.70
CA ALA A 193 14.86 -4.06 21.91
C ALA A 193 16.14 -4.90 21.75
N VAL A 194 16.07 -6.01 21.01
CA VAL A 194 17.20 -6.93 20.79
C VAL A 194 18.09 -6.45 19.63
N GLY A 195 17.55 -5.64 18.72
CA GLY A 195 18.18 -5.29 17.44
C GLY A 195 17.90 -6.36 16.37
N SER A 196 18.18 -6.04 15.10
CA SER A 196 18.07 -7.03 14.02
C SER A 196 19.02 -8.20 14.28
N LEU A 197 18.48 -9.42 14.33
CA LEU A 197 19.22 -10.68 14.51
C LEU A 197 20.28 -10.91 13.43
#